data_AF-A0A8S3FKP1-F1
#
_entry.id   AF-A0A8S3FKP1-F1
#
_cell.length_a   1.000
_cell.length_b   1.000
_cell.length_c   1.000
_cell.angle_alpha   90.00
_cell.angle_beta   90.00
_cell.angle_gamma   90.00
#
_symmetry.space_group_name_H-M   'P 1'
#
loop_
_entity.id
_entity.type
_entity.pdbx_description
1 polymer ?
#
loop_
_entity_poly.entity_id
_entity_poly.type
_entity_poly.pdbx_seq_one_letter_code
_entity_poly.pdbx_strand_id
1 'polypeptide(L)'
;PHVQSYLLVTDRIGLSILTDQKQAVFSCKKGYSDAVFNGEIGASQLIIHANYQIASLQIKYQGWDFRKKENEACNNRVSPIFLDRSVDGIGHDPYELVFVKYKGLPPFDTDLERRALIYQKWLEEQPSESKKLKFK
;
A
#
# COMPACT_ATOMS: atom_id res chain seq x y z
N PRO A 1 -8.88 6.89 -6.66
CA PRO A 1 -7.87 6.59 -5.61
C PRO A 1 -6.45 6.66 -6.21
N HIS A 2 -5.47 7.06 -5.41
CA HIS A 2 -4.04 7.04 -5.77
C HIS A 2 -3.31 6.16 -4.77
N VAL A 3 -2.95 4.95 -5.20
CA VAL A 3 -2.00 4.14 -4.46
C VAL A 3 -0.62 4.66 -4.84
N GLN A 4 0.02 5.41 -3.94
CA GLN A 4 1.41 5.83 -4.09
C GLN A 4 2.32 4.60 -4.30
N SER A 5 3.57 4.78 -4.76
CA SER A 5 4.57 3.71 -4.95
C SER A 5 4.81 2.89 -3.67
N TYR A 6 3.85 1.99 -3.42
CA TYR A 6 3.66 1.09 -2.30
C TYR A 6 3.61 -0.34 -2.83
N LEU A 7 3.54 -1.31 -1.91
CA LEU A 7 3.39 -2.70 -2.29
C LEU A 7 1.98 -2.89 -2.85
N LEU A 8 1.88 -3.44 -4.06
CA LEU A 8 0.63 -3.94 -4.58
C LEU A 8 0.74 -5.46 -4.71
N VAL A 9 -0.23 -6.15 -4.12
CA VAL A 9 -0.40 -7.60 -4.28
C VAL A 9 -1.57 -7.80 -5.23
N THR A 10 -1.38 -8.65 -6.23
CA THR A 10 -2.41 -8.94 -7.23
C THR A 10 -2.32 -10.39 -7.68
N ASP A 11 -3.40 -10.91 -8.24
CA ASP A 11 -3.43 -12.22 -8.87
C ASP A 11 -2.91 -12.15 -10.31
N ARG A 12 -3.02 -13.27 -11.03
CA ARG A 12 -2.58 -13.33 -12.44
C ARG A 12 -3.40 -12.41 -13.35
N ILE A 13 -4.67 -12.15 -13.02
CA ILE A 13 -5.55 -11.30 -13.82
C ILE A 13 -5.12 -9.86 -13.66
N GLY A 14 -5.00 -9.36 -12.43
CA GLY A 14 -4.55 -7.99 -12.21
C GLY A 14 -3.12 -7.74 -12.70
N LEU A 15 -2.22 -8.74 -12.58
CA LEU A 15 -0.89 -8.65 -13.20
C LEU A 15 -0.98 -8.49 -14.72
N SER A 16 -1.84 -9.26 -15.40
CA SER A 16 -2.03 -9.15 -16.86
C SER A 16 -2.52 -7.75 -17.28
N ILE A 17 -3.41 -7.14 -16.50
CA ILE A 17 -3.92 -5.79 -16.74
C ILE A 17 -2.79 -4.76 -16.59
N LEU A 18 -1.99 -4.87 -15.51
CA LEU A 18 -0.92 -3.91 -15.22
C LEU A 18 0.30 -4.05 -16.15
N THR A 19 0.51 -5.23 -16.72
CA THR A 19 1.64 -5.52 -17.63
C THR A 19 1.29 -5.36 -19.10
N ASP A 20 0.04 -5.04 -19.45
CA ASP A 20 -0.34 -4.74 -20.83
C ASP A 20 0.48 -3.54 -21.32
N GLN A 21 1.32 -3.79 -22.34
CA GLN A 21 2.24 -2.81 -22.90
C GLN A 21 1.52 -1.58 -23.49
N LYS A 22 0.23 -1.73 -23.87
CA LYS A 22 -0.59 -0.60 -24.31
C LYS A 22 -0.90 0.39 -23.19
N GLN A 23 -0.92 -0.10 -21.95
CA GLN A 23 -1.24 0.69 -20.76
C GLN A 23 -0.01 1.35 -20.14
N ALA A 24 1.18 0.90 -20.52
CA ALA A 24 2.47 1.50 -20.21
C ALA A 24 2.74 1.74 -18.71
N VAL A 25 2.01 1.13 -17.77
CA VAL A 25 2.18 1.33 -16.31
C VAL A 25 3.64 1.12 -15.89
N PHE A 26 4.23 0.01 -16.35
CA PHE A 26 5.61 -0.37 -16.06
C PHE A 26 6.63 0.06 -17.13
N SER A 27 6.28 0.99 -18.02
CA SER A 27 7.23 1.53 -18.99
C SER A 27 8.20 2.53 -18.34
N CYS A 28 9.33 2.78 -19.00
CA CYS A 28 10.20 3.91 -18.66
C CYS A 28 9.42 5.22 -18.76
N LYS A 29 9.54 6.05 -17.72
CA LYS A 29 8.81 7.32 -17.59
C LYS A 29 9.74 8.49 -17.90
N LYS A 30 9.21 9.51 -18.55
CA LYS A 30 9.97 10.71 -19.00
C LYS A 30 10.44 11.58 -17.84
N GLY A 31 9.83 11.45 -16.66
CA GLY A 31 10.18 12.20 -15.47
C GLY A 31 9.24 11.91 -14.31
N TYR A 32 9.43 12.64 -13.22
CA TYR A 32 8.69 12.44 -11.96
C TYR A 32 7.16 12.48 -12.15
N SER A 33 6.63 13.55 -12.75
CA SER A 33 5.18 13.71 -12.94
C SER A 33 4.61 12.59 -13.81
N ASP A 34 5.32 12.20 -14.87
CA ASP A 34 4.93 11.10 -15.75
C ASP A 34 4.89 9.76 -14.99
N ALA A 35 5.83 9.53 -14.07
CA ALA A 35 5.82 8.35 -13.20
C ALA A 35 4.65 8.33 -12.22
N VAL A 36 4.28 9.49 -11.64
CA VAL A 36 3.13 9.56 -10.75
C VAL A 36 1.82 9.37 -11.51
N PHE A 37 1.60 10.13 -12.60
CA PHE A 37 0.34 10.08 -13.32
C PHE A 37 0.15 8.79 -14.12
N ASN A 38 1.14 8.41 -14.93
CA ASN A 38 1.03 7.25 -15.82
C ASN A 38 1.58 5.95 -15.22
N GLY A 39 2.23 6.01 -14.05
CA GLY A 39 2.62 4.83 -13.29
C GLY A 39 1.64 4.56 -12.16
N GLU A 40 1.65 5.41 -11.13
CA GLU A 40 0.93 5.16 -9.88
C GLU A 40 -0.60 5.36 -10.01
N ILE A 41 -1.02 6.54 -10.47
CA ILE A 41 -2.44 6.87 -10.65
C ILE A 41 -3.02 6.01 -11.79
N GLY A 42 -2.30 5.91 -12.91
CA GLY A 42 -2.68 5.09 -14.05
C GLY A 42 -2.91 3.63 -13.68
N ALA A 43 -2.03 3.01 -12.89
CA ALA A 43 -2.21 1.65 -12.38
C ALA A 43 -3.55 1.49 -11.63
N SER A 44 -3.85 2.42 -10.73
CA SER A 44 -5.08 2.39 -9.94
C SER A 44 -6.32 2.55 -10.83
N GLN A 45 -6.27 3.45 -11.80
CA GLN A 45 -7.38 3.70 -12.74
C GLN A 45 -7.65 2.49 -13.64
N LEU A 46 -6.62 1.79 -14.12
CA LEU A 46 -6.80 0.63 -14.99
C LEU A 46 -7.52 -0.52 -14.30
N ILE A 47 -7.14 -0.81 -13.05
CA ILE A 47 -7.81 -1.83 -12.24
C ILE A 47 -9.29 -1.47 -12.05
N ILE A 48 -9.58 -0.22 -11.71
CA ILE A 48 -10.97 0.25 -11.52
C ILE A 48 -11.77 0.21 -12.82
N HIS A 49 -11.20 0.68 -13.93
CA HIS A 49 -11.86 0.66 -15.24
C HIS A 49 -12.11 -0.77 -15.76
N ALA A 50 -11.27 -1.72 -15.36
CA ALA A 50 -11.50 -3.15 -15.60
C ALA A 50 -12.55 -3.77 -14.64
N ASN A 51 -13.27 -2.94 -13.87
CA ASN A 51 -14.29 -3.32 -12.90
C ASN A 51 -13.78 -4.13 -11.69
N TYR A 52 -12.47 -4.05 -11.41
CA TYR A 52 -11.86 -4.60 -10.20
C TYR A 52 -11.75 -3.56 -9.08
N GLN A 53 -11.53 -4.05 -7.87
CA GLN A 53 -11.37 -3.23 -6.66
C GLN A 53 -9.91 -3.16 -6.22
N ILE A 54 -9.56 -2.09 -5.49
CA ILE A 54 -8.35 -1.99 -4.70
C ILE A 54 -8.71 -2.20 -3.22
N ALA A 55 -8.06 -3.15 -2.55
CA ALA A 55 -8.18 -3.33 -1.10
C ALA A 55 -7.00 -2.66 -0.38
N SER A 56 -7.20 -2.24 0.88
CA SER A 56 -6.15 -1.68 1.73
C SER A 56 -5.95 -2.52 2.98
N LEU A 57 -4.69 -2.64 3.42
CA LEU A 57 -4.36 -3.24 4.72
C LEU A 57 -4.68 -2.29 5.89
N GLN A 58 -4.69 -0.98 5.64
CA GLN A 58 -5.03 0.03 6.66
C GLN A 58 -6.50 -0.11 7.07
N ILE A 59 -6.76 -0.32 8.36
CA ILE A 59 -8.09 -0.58 8.94
C ILE A 59 -9.08 0.52 8.55
N LYS A 60 -8.63 1.79 8.53
CA LYS A 60 -9.46 2.94 8.12
C LYS A 60 -10.15 2.74 6.76
N TYR A 61 -9.48 2.05 5.84
CA TYR A 61 -9.95 1.84 4.46
C TYR A 61 -10.36 0.39 4.18
N GLN A 62 -10.34 -0.49 5.19
CA GLN A 62 -10.81 -1.87 5.02
C GLN A 62 -12.31 -1.88 4.69
N GLY A 63 -12.68 -2.69 3.70
CA GLY A 63 -14.07 -2.80 3.23
C GLY A 63 -14.55 -1.63 2.37
N TRP A 64 -13.72 -0.60 2.13
CA TRP A 64 -14.10 0.49 1.25
C TRP A 64 -14.16 0.04 -0.21
N ASP A 65 -15.10 0.62 -0.95
CA ASP A 65 -15.22 0.40 -2.39
C ASP A 65 -14.71 1.60 -3.18
N PHE A 66 -13.46 1.58 -3.65
CA PHE A 66 -12.87 2.71 -4.36
C PHE A 66 -13.32 2.87 -5.81
N ARG A 67 -14.23 2.03 -6.31
CA ARG A 67 -14.94 2.28 -7.58
C ARG A 67 -16.06 3.29 -7.39
N LYS A 68 -16.51 3.49 -6.14
CA LYS A 68 -17.55 4.45 -5.79
C LYS A 68 -16.97 5.86 -5.66
N LYS A 69 -17.63 6.82 -6.31
CA LYS A 69 -17.15 8.21 -6.43
C LYS A 69 -17.01 8.90 -5.07
N GLU A 70 -17.87 8.57 -4.11
CA GLU A 70 -17.82 9.07 -2.74
C GLU A 70 -16.50 8.73 -2.02
N ASN A 71 -15.80 7.68 -2.45
CA ASN A 71 -14.53 7.24 -1.87
C ASN A 71 -13.29 7.81 -2.57
N GLU A 72 -13.44 8.60 -3.65
CA GLU A 72 -12.31 9.14 -4.42
C GLU A 72 -11.52 10.22 -3.69
N ALA A 73 -12.13 10.93 -2.73
CA ALA A 73 -11.50 11.97 -1.91
C ALA A 73 -11.29 11.52 -0.45
N CYS A 74 -11.03 10.22 -0.24
CA CYS A 74 -10.97 9.56 1.07
C CYS A 74 -10.04 10.21 2.12
N ASN A 75 -9.06 11.01 1.69
CA ASN A 75 -8.08 11.67 2.54
C ASN A 75 -7.85 13.14 2.14
N ASN A 76 -8.88 13.82 1.61
CA ASN A 76 -8.79 15.20 1.12
C ASN A 76 -7.69 15.43 0.07
N ARG A 77 -7.27 14.37 -0.65
CA ARG A 77 -6.19 14.41 -1.65
C ARG A 77 -4.83 14.79 -1.06
N VAL A 78 -4.66 14.60 0.25
CA VAL A 78 -3.38 14.83 0.93
C VAL A 78 -2.49 13.62 0.70
N SER A 79 -1.18 13.82 0.55
CA SER A 79 -0.24 12.70 0.49
C SER A 79 -0.21 12.01 1.86
N PRO A 80 -0.29 10.67 1.94
CA PRO A 80 -0.14 9.92 3.20
C PRO A 80 1.34 9.87 3.66
N ILE A 81 2.14 10.87 3.30
CA ILE A 81 3.50 10.99 3.82
C ILE A 81 3.37 11.58 5.22
N PHE A 82 4.16 11.07 6.16
CA PHE A 82 4.26 11.54 7.54
C PHE A 82 4.57 13.04 7.64
N LEU A 83 3.56 13.89 7.47
CA LEU A 83 3.48 15.13 8.20
C LEU A 83 3.27 14.71 9.65
N ASP A 84 4.08 15.19 10.59
CA ASP A 84 3.95 14.95 12.04
C ASP A 84 4.08 13.50 12.59
N ARG A 85 4.71 12.57 11.87
CA ARG A 85 4.84 11.13 12.24
C ARG A 85 3.51 10.36 12.24
N SER A 86 2.44 10.94 11.68
CA SER A 86 1.16 10.27 11.49
C SER A 86 0.69 10.31 10.04
N VAL A 87 -0.34 9.52 9.72
CA VAL A 87 -1.13 9.68 8.50
C VAL A 87 -2.56 9.98 8.93
N ASP A 88 -3.09 11.12 8.47
CA ASP A 88 -4.40 11.63 8.89
C ASP A 88 -4.54 11.80 10.42
N GLY A 89 -3.46 12.15 11.13
CA GLY A 89 -3.46 12.33 12.59
C GLY A 89 -3.43 11.02 13.39
N ILE A 90 -3.34 9.86 12.71
CA ILE A 90 -3.32 8.53 13.34
C ILE A 90 -1.96 7.87 13.05
N GLY A 91 -1.33 7.33 14.10
CA GLY A 91 -0.12 6.54 13.97
C GLY A 91 -0.41 5.20 13.29
N HIS A 92 0.51 4.72 12.45
CA HIS A 92 0.33 3.43 11.81
C HIS A 92 0.62 2.26 12.74
N ASP A 93 -0.08 1.15 12.52
CA ASP A 93 0.19 -0.10 13.20
C ASP A 93 1.12 -1.02 12.37
N PRO A 94 2.08 -1.75 12.98
CA PRO A 94 2.88 -2.76 12.27
C PRO A 94 2.07 -3.80 11.49
N TYR A 95 0.81 -4.06 11.85
CA TYR A 95 -0.06 -4.98 11.11
C TYR A 95 -0.70 -4.38 9.85
N GLU A 96 -0.64 -3.06 9.69
CA GLU A 96 -1.26 -2.33 8.57
C GLU A 96 -0.25 -1.92 7.49
N LEU A 97 1.05 -2.05 7.78
CA LEU A 97 2.13 -1.57 6.94
C LEU A 97 3.07 -2.69 6.52
N VAL A 98 3.42 -2.71 5.23
CA VAL A 98 4.50 -3.57 4.72
C VAL A 98 5.79 -2.78 4.52
N PHE A 99 5.68 -1.56 3.98
CA PHE A 99 6.77 -0.59 3.95
C PHE A 99 6.20 0.82 3.94
N VAL A 100 6.98 1.79 4.40
CA VAL A 100 6.59 3.20 4.34
C VAL A 100 7.58 3.99 3.51
N LYS A 101 7.06 4.66 2.48
CA LYS A 101 7.82 5.62 1.70
C LYS A 101 8.09 6.85 2.56
N TYR A 102 9.33 7.30 2.55
CA TYR A 102 9.73 8.38 3.43
C TYR A 102 10.75 9.31 2.75
N LYS A 103 10.66 10.61 3.11
CA LYS A 103 11.46 11.70 2.56
C LYS A 103 11.68 12.76 3.66
N GLY A 104 12.88 12.90 4.25
CA GLY A 104 13.14 13.90 5.30
C GLY A 104 14.22 13.54 6.34
N LEU A 105 13.93 13.79 7.64
CA LEU A 105 14.56 13.19 8.86
C LEU A 105 13.74 12.00 9.42
N PRO A 106 14.36 10.85 9.80
CA PRO A 106 13.70 9.54 9.81
C PRO A 106 12.36 9.60 10.55
N PRO A 107 11.26 9.15 9.92
CA PRO A 107 9.92 9.41 10.41
C PRO A 107 9.53 8.44 11.53
N PHE A 108 10.31 7.36 11.65
CA PHE A 108 10.09 6.34 12.63
C PHE A 108 10.45 6.96 13.96
N ASP A 109 9.40 7.33 14.69
CA ASP A 109 9.45 7.14 16.12
C ASP A 109 10.00 5.74 16.36
N THR A 110 11.00 5.62 17.22
CA THR A 110 11.63 4.34 17.56
C THR A 110 10.60 3.27 17.94
N ASP A 111 9.40 3.68 18.29
CA ASP A 111 8.27 2.84 18.66
C ASP A 111 7.73 1.97 17.53
N LEU A 112 7.62 2.44 16.29
CA LEU A 112 7.07 1.63 15.18
C LEU A 112 8.03 0.48 14.83
N GLU A 113 9.30 0.81 14.67
CA GLU A 113 10.38 -0.16 14.49
C GLU A 113 10.48 -1.12 15.69
N ARG A 114 10.48 -0.58 16.91
CA ARG A 114 10.52 -1.39 18.14
C ARG A 114 9.34 -2.35 18.24
N ARG A 115 8.13 -1.91 17.91
CA ARG A 115 6.94 -2.78 17.92
C ARG A 115 7.04 -3.87 16.86
N ALA A 116 7.52 -3.55 15.66
CA ALA A 116 7.78 -4.54 14.62
C ALA A 116 8.83 -5.58 15.07
N LEU A 117 9.93 -5.14 15.71
CA LEU A 117 10.96 -6.02 16.25
C LEU A 117 10.46 -6.91 17.39
N ILE A 118 9.65 -6.36 18.31
CA ILE A 118 9.02 -7.16 19.38
C ILE A 118 8.10 -8.23 18.78
N TYR A 119 7.33 -7.87 17.76
CA TYR A 119 6.45 -8.81 17.09
C TYR A 119 7.23 -9.90 16.34
N GLN A 120 8.29 -9.53 15.62
CA GLN A 120 9.19 -10.49 14.96
C GLN A 120 9.80 -11.46 15.97
N LYS A 121 10.29 -10.96 17.11
CA LYS A 121 10.81 -11.78 18.19
C LYS A 121 9.75 -12.77 18.70
N TRP A 122 8.52 -12.30 18.92
CA TRP A 122 7.41 -13.16 19.34
C TRP A 122 7.11 -14.27 18.32
N LEU A 123 7.14 -13.98 17.02
CA LEU A 123 6.98 -14.98 15.95
C LEU A 123 8.09 -16.04 15.95
N GLU A 124 9.33 -15.63 16.24
CA GLU A 124 10.49 -16.52 16.29
C GLU A 124 10.47 -17.44 17.51
N GLU A 125 10.07 -16.90 18.67
CA GLU A 125 9.95 -17.57 19.96
C GLU A 125 8.76 -18.56 20.05
N GLN A 126 7.87 -18.60 19.04
CA GLN A 126 6.75 -19.55 19.06
C GLN A 126 7.23 -21.02 19.08
N PRO A 127 6.61 -21.88 19.92
CA PRO A 127 6.94 -23.31 19.99
C PRO A 127 6.84 -23.99 18.62
N SER A 128 7.75 -24.93 18.36
CA SER A 128 7.90 -25.60 17.04
C SER A 128 6.64 -26.29 16.51
N GLU A 129 5.68 -26.65 17.37
CA GLU A 129 4.40 -27.25 16.97
C GLU A 129 3.52 -26.27 16.16
N SER A 130 3.56 -24.98 16.47
CA SER A 130 2.81 -23.93 15.74
C SER A 130 3.36 -23.67 14.34
N LYS A 131 4.62 -24.07 14.06
CA LYS A 131 5.29 -23.89 12.77
C LYS A 131 4.89 -24.95 11.73
N LYS A 132 4.24 -26.05 12.14
CA LYS A 132 3.77 -27.14 11.25
C LYS A 132 2.42 -26.86 10.58
N LEU A 133 1.71 -25.81 10.99
CA LEU A 133 0.41 -25.40 10.44
C LEU A 133 0.57 -24.24 9.44
N LYS A 134 1.36 -24.42 8.38
CA LYS A 134 1.37 -23.47 7.26
C LYS A 134 1.43 -24.20 5.90
N PHE A 135 0.29 -24.09 5.20
CA PHE A 135 0.00 -24.40 3.79
C PHE A 135 -0.05 -25.89 3.39
N LYS A 136 -1.27 -26.44 3.45
CA LYS A 136 -1.79 -27.33 2.40
C LYS A 136 -2.59 -26.49 1.41
#